data_AF-A0A3N5TP65-F1
#
_entry.id   AF-A0A3N5TP65-F1
#
_cell.length_a   1.000
_cell.length_b   1.000
_cell.length_c   1.000
_cell.angle_alpha   90.00
_cell.angle_beta   90.00
_cell.angle_gamma   90.00
#
_symmetry.space_group_name_H-M   'P 1'
#
loop_
_entity.id
_entity.type
_entity.pdbx_description
1 polymer ?
#
loop_
_entity_poly.entity_id
_entity_poly.type
_entity_poly.pdbx_seq_one_letter_code
_entity_poly.pdbx_strand_id
1 'polypeptide(L)'
;MRIEDEWGHDPTVQKMRRVFARMETLQRDLLDRLKLPPLDERLRRGRELARNLFEKAWPLAQRRGLIEGEEDMAKLYLHCFVRILDWERIPVSGEVFVSDPKLVQFLIEDFR
;
A
#
# COMPACT_ATOMS: atom_id res chain seq x y z
N MET A 1 11.78 29.42 13.23
CA MET A 1 11.76 29.33 11.75
C MET A 1 10.46 28.66 11.36
N ARG A 2 9.48 29.41 10.81
CA ARG A 2 8.31 28.80 10.19
C ARG A 2 8.78 28.31 8.83
N ILE A 3 8.83 27.00 8.65
CA ILE A 3 8.98 26.40 7.32
C ILE A 3 7.60 26.60 6.69
N GLU A 4 7.47 27.61 5.82
CA GLU A 4 6.24 27.78 5.06
C GLU A 4 6.13 26.59 4.10
N ASP A 5 4.97 25.94 4.09
CA ASP A 5 4.70 24.80 3.23
C ASP A 5 4.46 25.31 1.80
N GLU A 6 5.54 25.61 1.08
CA GLU A 6 5.55 26.16 -0.28
C GLU A 6 4.76 25.30 -1.27
N TRP A 7 4.64 24.00 -0.99
CA TRP A 7 3.95 23.01 -1.82
C TRP A 7 2.56 22.66 -1.31
N GLY A 8 2.16 23.20 -0.15
CA GLY A 8 0.90 22.88 0.53
C GLY A 8 -0.34 23.30 -0.25
N HIS A 9 -0.21 24.25 -1.18
CA HIS A 9 -1.29 24.69 -2.05
C HIS A 9 -1.39 23.90 -3.36
N ASP A 10 -0.41 23.06 -3.70
CA ASP A 10 -0.44 22.25 -4.91
C ASP A 10 -1.49 21.11 -4.76
N PRO A 11 -2.53 21.06 -5.61
CA PRO A 11 -3.58 20.04 -5.53
C PRO A 11 -3.07 18.59 -5.66
N THR A 12 -2.01 18.38 -6.44
CA THR A 12 -1.36 17.09 -6.64
C THR A 12 -0.63 16.67 -5.38
N VAL A 13 0.10 17.59 -4.74
CA VAL A 13 0.79 17.33 -3.46
C VAL A 13 -0.23 17.02 -2.37
N GLN A 14 -1.32 17.79 -2.28
CA GLN A 14 -2.39 17.51 -1.33
C GLN A 14 -3.03 16.14 -1.56
N LYS A 15 -3.27 15.76 -2.82
CA LYS A 15 -3.78 14.43 -3.18
C LYS A 15 -2.83 13.33 -2.73
N MET A 16 -1.54 13.46 -3.02
CA MET A 16 -0.54 12.46 -2.63
C MET A 16 -0.44 12.35 -1.10
N ARG A 17 -0.50 13.46 -0.36
CA ARG A 17 -0.52 13.43 1.11
C ARG A 17 -1.73 12.66 1.65
N ARG A 18 -2.91 12.84 1.06
CA ARG A 18 -4.11 12.07 1.46
C ARG A 18 -3.98 10.59 1.14
N VAL A 19 -3.41 10.24 -0.01
CA VAL A 19 -3.10 8.85 -0.37
C VAL A 19 -2.15 8.23 0.67
N PHE A 20 -1.04 8.90 0.98
CA PHE A 20 -0.08 8.39 1.97
C PHE A 20 -0.70 8.24 3.36
N ALA A 21 -1.50 9.21 3.81
CA ALA A 21 -2.20 9.11 5.09
C ALA A 21 -3.17 7.90 5.14
N ARG A 22 -3.85 7.60 4.03
CA ARG A 22 -4.69 6.40 3.90
C ARG A 22 -3.84 5.12 3.91
N MET A 23 -2.73 5.09 3.17
CA MET A 23 -1.81 3.95 3.16
C MET A 23 -1.25 3.64 4.55
N GLU A 24 -0.81 4.67 5.28
CA GLU A 24 -0.30 4.53 6.64
C GLU A 24 -1.36 4.00 7.60
N THR A 25 -2.60 4.48 7.47
CA THR A 25 -3.74 4.01 8.27
C THR A 25 -4.03 2.53 7.98
N LEU A 26 -4.19 2.18 6.70
CA LEU A 26 -4.44 0.81 6.27
C LEU A 26 -3.31 -0.16 6.67
N GLN A 27 -2.04 0.27 6.55
CA GLN A 27 -0.91 -0.54 6.97
C GLN A 27 -0.88 -0.74 8.48
N ARG A 28 -1.08 0.33 9.27
CA ARG A 28 -1.14 0.24 10.73
C ARG A 28 -2.23 -0.73 11.17
N ASP A 29 -3.44 -0.58 10.63
CA ASP A 29 -4.58 -1.44 10.97
C ASP A 29 -4.30 -2.91 10.62
N LEU A 30 -3.63 -3.17 9.49
CA LEU A 30 -3.19 -4.52 9.13
C LEU A 30 -2.18 -5.07 10.15
N LEU A 31 -1.15 -4.30 10.48
CA LEU A 31 -0.10 -4.74 11.41
C LEU A 31 -0.65 -5.01 12.82
N ASP A 32 -1.58 -4.17 13.29
CA ASP A 32 -2.25 -4.35 14.58
C ASP A 32 -3.04 -5.67 14.61
N ARG A 33 -3.80 -5.97 13.54
CA ARG A 33 -4.53 -7.24 13.44
C ARG A 33 -3.60 -8.45 13.31
N LEU A 34 -2.45 -8.30 12.65
CA LEU A 34 -1.40 -9.32 12.57
C LEU A 34 -0.58 -9.44 13.86
N LYS A 35 -0.79 -8.55 14.84
CA LYS A 35 -0.01 -8.43 16.07
C LYS A 35 1.50 -8.27 15.79
N LEU A 36 1.84 -7.58 14.70
CA LEU A 36 3.20 -7.29 14.30
C LEU A 36 3.62 -5.90 14.80
N PRO A 37 4.74 -5.77 15.53
CA PRO A 37 5.24 -4.47 15.93
C PRO A 37 5.56 -3.59 14.70
N PRO A 38 5.14 -2.32 14.63
CA PRO A 38 5.41 -1.45 13.49
C PRO A 38 6.90 -1.28 13.15
N LEU A 39 7.75 -1.40 14.18
CA LEU A 39 9.21 -1.28 14.13
C LEU A 39 9.93 -2.63 14.00
N ASP A 40 9.22 -3.73 13.72
CA ASP A 40 9.86 -5.01 13.41
C ASP A 40 10.79 -4.84 12.20
N GLU A 41 12.06 -5.22 12.36
CA GLU A 41 13.12 -4.99 11.37
C GLU A 41 12.82 -5.64 10.02
N ARG A 42 12.09 -6.77 10.03
CA ARG A 42 11.68 -7.49 8.82
C ARG A 42 10.71 -6.67 7.97
N LEU A 43 9.90 -5.81 8.62
CA LEU A 43 8.96 -4.94 7.93
C LEU A 43 9.64 -3.82 7.16
N ARG A 44 10.87 -3.43 7.50
CA ARG A 44 11.61 -2.43 6.72
C ARG A 44 11.80 -2.92 5.29
N ARG A 45 12.39 -4.11 5.14
CA ARG A 45 12.58 -4.74 3.83
C ARG A 45 11.25 -4.98 3.13
N GLY A 46 10.24 -5.46 3.86
CA GLY A 46 8.89 -5.65 3.32
C GLY A 46 8.27 -4.37 2.75
N ARG A 47 8.38 -3.24 3.46
CA ARG A 47 7.88 -1.93 3.00
C ARG A 47 8.62 -1.44 1.76
N GLU A 48 9.94 -1.60 1.71
CA GLU A 48 10.75 -1.22 0.55
C GLU A 48 10.36 -2.03 -0.71
N LEU A 49 10.23 -3.35 -0.58
CA LEU A 49 9.82 -4.23 -1.68
C LEU A 49 8.37 -3.96 -2.11
N ALA A 50 7.46 -3.72 -1.16
CA ALA A 50 6.06 -3.42 -1.46
C ALA A 50 5.91 -2.08 -2.20
N ARG A 51 6.70 -1.07 -1.82
CA ARG A 51 6.78 0.20 -2.54
C ARG A 51 7.25 -0.01 -3.98
N ASN A 52 8.32 -0.79 -4.18
CA ASN A 52 8.84 -1.08 -5.52
C ASN A 52 7.82 -1.83 -6.39
N LEU A 53 7.04 -2.76 -5.80
CA LEU A 53 5.97 -3.45 -6.49
C LEU A 53 4.82 -2.49 -6.83
N PHE A 54 4.40 -1.68 -5.86
CA PHE A 54 3.34 -0.67 -6.03
C PHE A 54 3.67 0.33 -7.14
N GLU A 55 4.91 0.85 -7.20
CA GLU A 55 5.36 1.79 -8.23
C GLU A 55 5.24 1.21 -9.65
N LYS A 56 5.43 -0.11 -9.80
CA LYS A 56 5.22 -0.82 -11.07
C LYS A 56 3.76 -1.12 -11.34
N ALA A 57 3.02 -1.51 -10.31
CA ALA A 57 1.64 -1.97 -10.39
C ALA A 57 0.65 -0.82 -10.64
N TRP A 58 0.85 0.33 -10.01
CA TRP A 58 -0.10 1.44 -10.06
C TRP A 58 -0.37 1.92 -11.50
N PRO A 59 0.62 2.27 -12.34
CA PRO A 59 0.33 2.70 -13.71
C PRO A 59 -0.48 1.69 -14.52
N LEU A 60 -0.27 0.39 -14.30
CA LEU A 60 -1.01 -0.68 -14.98
C LEU A 60 -2.44 -0.82 -14.44
N ALA A 61 -2.60 -0.83 -13.11
CA ALA A 61 -3.91 -0.87 -12.47
C ALA A 61 -4.78 0.33 -12.88
N GLN A 62 -4.19 1.52 -12.96
CA GLN A 62 -4.88 2.72 -13.41
C GLN A 62 -5.31 2.62 -14.88
N ARG A 63 -4.47 2.10 -15.78
CA ARG A 63 -4.84 1.85 -17.18
C ARG A 63 -5.97 0.83 -17.33
N ARG A 64 -6.06 -0.14 -16.43
CA ARG A 64 -7.14 -1.15 -16.38
C ARG A 64 -8.41 -0.64 -15.71
N GLY A 65 -8.45 0.63 -15.26
CA GLY A 65 -9.61 1.20 -14.57
C GLY A 65 -9.85 0.62 -13.18
N LEU A 66 -8.82 0.05 -12.54
CA LEU A 66 -8.92 -0.52 -11.19
C LEU A 66 -8.71 0.54 -10.09
N ILE A 67 -8.30 1.74 -10.46
CA ILE A 67 -8.02 2.85 -9.54
C ILE A 67 -8.92 4.03 -9.92
N GLU A 68 -9.98 4.26 -9.14
CA GLU A 68 -10.91 5.37 -9.35
C GLU A 68 -10.58 6.55 -8.42
N GLY A 69 -9.96 6.27 -7.27
CA GLY A 69 -9.64 7.29 -6.28
C GLY A 69 -8.45 7.00 -5.38
N GLU A 70 -8.27 7.88 -4.39
CA GLU A 70 -7.20 7.80 -3.38
C GLU A 70 -7.29 6.51 -2.54
N GLU A 71 -8.51 6.04 -2.31
CA GLU A 71 -8.79 4.82 -1.54
C GLU A 71 -8.29 3.57 -2.26
N ASP A 72 -8.57 3.43 -3.55
CA ASP A 72 -8.13 2.27 -4.34
C ASP A 72 -6.62 2.22 -4.48
N MET A 73 -5.99 3.40 -4.57
CA MET A 73 -4.54 3.51 -4.57
C MET A 73 -3.92 3.02 -3.26
N ALA A 74 -4.53 3.38 -2.12
CA ALA A 74 -4.09 2.92 -0.82
C ALA A 74 -4.31 1.41 -0.64
N LYS A 75 -5.45 0.88 -1.11
CA LYS A 75 -5.73 -0.56 -1.14
C LYS A 75 -4.72 -1.31 -2.01
N LEU A 76 -4.40 -0.81 -3.21
CA LEU A 76 -3.41 -1.43 -4.09
C LEU A 76 -2.05 -1.56 -3.39
N TYR A 77 -1.60 -0.53 -2.69
CA TYR A 77 -0.38 -0.62 -1.88
C TYR A 77 -0.50 -1.69 -0.79
N LEU A 78 -1.62 -1.74 -0.06
CA LEU A 78 -1.83 -2.75 0.98
C LEU A 78 -1.79 -4.18 0.41
N HIS A 79 -2.39 -4.40 -0.77
CA HIS A 79 -2.31 -5.68 -1.48
C HIS A 79 -0.88 -6.04 -1.90
N CYS A 80 -0.11 -5.08 -2.38
CA CYS A 80 1.32 -5.27 -2.66
C CYS A 80 2.07 -5.65 -1.38
N PHE A 81 1.80 -4.96 -0.27
CA PHE A 81 2.45 -5.23 1.01
C PHE A 81 2.12 -6.62 1.54
N VAL A 82 0.85 -7.03 1.55
CA VAL A 82 0.43 -8.39 1.94
C VAL A 82 1.15 -9.45 1.10
N ARG A 83 1.23 -9.27 -0.22
CA ARG A 83 1.96 -10.19 -1.12
C ARG A 83 3.43 -10.31 -0.75
N ILE A 84 4.09 -9.19 -0.44
CA ILE A 84 5.49 -9.20 -0.01
C ILE A 84 5.66 -9.88 1.35
N LEU A 85 4.76 -9.64 2.31
CA LEU A 85 4.81 -10.33 3.61
C LEU A 85 4.72 -11.84 3.44
N ASP A 86 3.81 -12.31 2.57
CA ASP A 86 3.69 -13.72 2.22
C ASP A 86 4.98 -14.28 1.59
N TRP A 87 5.56 -13.56 0.62
CA TRP A 87 6.85 -13.92 0.01
C TRP A 87 8.03 -13.97 1.00
N GLU A 88 8.06 -13.04 1.96
CA GLU A 88 9.06 -13.01 3.04
C GLU A 88 8.73 -14.00 4.19
N ARG A 89 7.71 -14.85 4.01
CA ARG A 89 7.23 -15.86 4.98
C ARG A 89 6.83 -15.27 6.33
N ILE A 90 6.38 -14.02 6.34
CA ILE A 90 5.76 -13.39 7.50
C ILE A 90 4.28 -13.77 7.46
N PRO A 91 3.77 -14.54 8.45
CA PRO A 91 2.44 -15.09 8.39
C PRO A 91 1.39 -13.98 8.39
N VAL A 92 0.68 -13.85 7.28
CA VAL A 92 -0.53 -13.05 7.17
C VAL A 92 -1.69 -14.02 7.36
N SER A 93 -2.38 -13.96 8.52
CA SER A 93 -3.60 -14.77 8.67
C SER A 93 -4.63 -14.27 7.66
N GLY A 94 -5.09 -15.12 6.74
CA GLY A 94 -6.03 -14.74 5.68
C GLY A 94 -7.36 -14.18 6.18
N GLU A 95 -7.71 -14.45 7.44
CA GLU A 95 -8.90 -13.93 8.11
C GLU A 95 -8.81 -12.43 8.47
N VAL A 96 -7.59 -11.88 8.51
CA VAL A 96 -7.32 -10.51 8.97
C VAL A 96 -7.46 -9.47 7.86
N PHE A 97 -7.22 -9.88 6.62
CA PHE A 97 -7.15 -8.99 5.46
C PHE A 97 -8.40 -9.15 4.59
N VAL A 98 -9.26 -8.13 4.56
CA VAL A 98 -10.38 -8.07 3.62
C VAL A 98 -9.84 -7.74 2.24
N SER A 99 -9.69 -8.77 1.43
CA SER A 99 -9.13 -8.69 0.10
C SER A 99 -10.13 -8.08 -0.90
N ASP A 100 -9.67 -7.12 -1.73
CA ASP A 100 -10.31 -6.82 -3.01
C ASP A 100 -9.92 -7.88 -4.06
N PRO A 101 -10.86 -8.73 -4.52
CA PRO A 101 -10.55 -9.81 -5.46
C PRO A 101 -9.98 -9.31 -6.78
N LYS A 102 -10.38 -8.12 -7.25
CA LYS A 102 -9.92 -7.57 -8.53
C LYS A 102 -8.44 -7.20 -8.45
N LEU A 103 -8.03 -6.57 -7.34
CA LEU A 103 -6.63 -6.19 -7.12
C LEU A 103 -5.74 -7.41 -6.89
N VAL A 104 -6.23 -8.43 -6.16
CA VAL A 104 -5.50 -9.69 -6.02
C VAL A 104 -5.31 -10.39 -7.34
N GLN A 105 -6.38 -10.53 -8.13
CA GLN A 105 -6.30 -11.18 -9.44
C GLN A 105 -5.32 -10.46 -10.35
N PHE A 106 -5.41 -9.13 -10.43
CA PHE A 106 -4.48 -8.29 -11.18
C PHE A 106 -3.01 -8.52 -10.78
N LEU A 107 -2.70 -8.54 -9.48
CA LEU A 107 -1.34 -8.76 -9.00
C LEU A 107 -0.83 -10.19 -9.28
N ILE A 108 -1.71 -11.20 -9.24
CA ILE A 108 -1.35 -12.58 -9.58
C ILE A 108 -1.06 -12.74 -11.07
N GLU A 109 -1.80 -12.05 -11.94
CA GLU A 109 -1.62 -12.13 -13.39
C GLU A 109 -0.35 -11.43 -13.87
N ASP A 110 -0.10 -10.22 -13.37
CA ASP A 110 0.92 -9.34 -13.94
C ASP A 110 2.27 -9.39 -13.19
N PHE A 111 2.29 -9.90 -11.95
CA PHE A 111 3.45 -9.83 -11.06
C PHE A 111 3.76 -11.16 -10.35
N ARG A 112 3.72 -12.27 -11.10
CA ARG A 112 4.12 -13.60 -10.61
C ARG A 112 5.53 -13.65 -10.05
#